data_AF-A0A355PBT0-F1
#
_entry.id   AF-A0A355PBT0-F1
#
_cell.length_a   1.000
_cell.length_b   1.000
_cell.length_c   1.000
_cell.angle_alpha   90.00
_cell.angle_beta   90.00
_cell.angle_gamma   90.00
#
_symmetry.space_group_name_H-M   'P 1'
#
loop_
_entity.id
_entity.type
_entity.pdbx_description
1 polymer ?
#
loop_
_entity_poly.entity_id
_entity_poly.type
_entity_poly.pdbx_seq_one_letter_code
_entity_poly.pdbx_strand_id
1 'polypeptide(L)'
;MSTKSKRKLLWSVVLAALLVTWLPYFGIFNSASMVMGLPQPLAVMIASNVVLTICVILTYPLYFKPFIRKLEEKPLHEEGVK
;
A
#
# COMPACT_ATOMS: atom_id res chain seq x y z
N MET A 1 -13.28 2.00 14.42
CA MET A 1 -13.25 1.24 13.14
C MET A 1 -12.68 -0.16 13.38
N SER A 2 -13.40 -1.22 12.97
CA SER A 2 -12.96 -2.62 13.13
C SER A 2 -11.65 -2.91 12.38
N THR A 3 -10.84 -3.88 12.84
CA THR A 3 -9.62 -4.33 12.13
C THR A 3 -9.91 -4.75 10.70
N LYS A 4 -11.07 -5.40 10.45
CA LYS A 4 -11.51 -5.72 9.08
C LYS A 4 -11.71 -4.46 8.24
N SER A 5 -12.34 -3.43 8.80
CA SER A 5 -12.57 -2.16 8.12
C SER A 5 -11.26 -1.38 7.88
N LYS A 6 -10.32 -1.38 8.84
CA LYS A 6 -8.97 -0.80 8.65
C LYS A 6 -8.21 -1.45 7.51
N ARG A 7 -8.26 -2.78 7.43
CA ARG A 7 -7.65 -3.55 6.33
C ARG A 7 -8.30 -3.25 4.98
N LYS A 8 -9.63 -3.22 4.91
CA LYS A 8 -10.36 -2.85 3.69
C LYS A 8 -10.00 -1.43 3.23
N LEU A 9 -9.94 -0.48 4.14
CA LEU A 9 -9.55 0.89 3.82
C LEU A 9 -8.12 0.95 3.29
N LEU A 10 -7.17 0.29 3.96
CA LEU A 10 -5.78 0.23 3.51
C LEU A 10 -5.66 -0.32 2.09
N TRP A 11 -6.32 -1.45 1.80
CA TRP A 11 -6.29 -2.03 0.45
C TRP A 11 -7.02 -1.19 -0.59
N SER A 12 -8.09 -0.50 -0.20
CA SER A 12 -8.77 0.45 -1.08
C SER A 12 -7.85 1.62 -1.46
N VAL A 13 -7.08 2.14 -0.50
CA VAL A 13 -6.10 3.22 -0.74
C VAL A 13 -4.96 2.73 -1.62
N VAL A 14 -4.43 1.52 -1.36
CA VAL A 14 -3.40 0.90 -2.22
C VAL A 14 -3.89 0.77 -3.66
N LEU A 15 -5.09 0.22 -3.85
CA LEU A 15 -5.67 0.05 -5.18
C LEU A 15 -5.88 1.40 -5.88
N ALA A 16 -6.43 2.38 -5.18
CA ALA A 16 -6.62 3.72 -5.74
C ALA A 16 -5.30 4.38 -6.13
N ALA A 17 -4.28 4.33 -5.26
CA ALA A 17 -2.97 4.89 -5.56
C ALA A 17 -2.29 4.20 -6.75
N LEU A 18 -2.42 2.87 -6.86
CA LEU A 18 -1.95 2.13 -8.03
C LEU A 18 -2.70 2.55 -9.29
N LEU A 19 -4.03 2.67 -9.27
CA LEU A 19 -4.77 3.12 -10.46
C LEU A 19 -4.35 4.53 -10.90
N VAL A 20 -4.08 5.43 -9.95
CA VAL A 20 -3.62 6.80 -10.25
C VAL A 20 -2.27 6.80 -10.97
N THR A 21 -1.36 5.85 -10.72
CA THR A 21 -0.07 5.81 -11.45
C THR A 21 -0.23 5.49 -12.93
N TRP A 22 -1.37 4.91 -13.34
CA TRP A 22 -1.64 4.63 -14.76
C TRP A 22 -2.28 5.81 -15.51
N LEU A 23 -2.87 6.77 -14.80
CA LEU A 23 -3.59 7.89 -15.41
C LEU A 23 -2.73 8.71 -16.41
N PRO A 24 -1.45 9.01 -16.13
CA PRO A 24 -0.57 9.68 -17.10
C PRO A 24 -0.48 8.99 -18.46
N TYR A 25 -0.51 7.65 -18.48
CA TYR A 25 -0.41 6.87 -19.72
C TYR A 25 -1.67 6.97 -20.59
N PHE A 26 -2.82 7.29 -19.99
CA PHE A 26 -4.07 7.57 -20.69
C PHE A 26 -4.23 9.05 -21.06
N GLY A 27 -3.19 9.86 -20.87
CA GLY A 27 -3.22 11.30 -21.13
C GLY A 27 -3.79 12.15 -20.00
N ILE A 28 -4.17 11.55 -18.86
CA ILE A 28 -4.70 12.25 -17.69
C ILE A 28 -3.53 12.63 -16.78
N PHE A 29 -3.39 13.91 -16.42
CA PHE A 29 -2.19 14.45 -15.74
C PHE A 29 -0.90 14.41 -16.58
N ASN A 30 -1.02 14.35 -17.91
CA ASN A 30 0.11 14.35 -18.86
C ASN A 30 0.39 15.74 -19.47
N SER A 31 0.07 16.83 -18.77
CA SER A 31 0.38 18.16 -19.31
C SER A 31 1.84 18.54 -19.05
N ALA A 32 2.37 19.43 -19.88
CA ALA A 32 3.70 20.02 -19.69
C ALA A 32 3.76 21.02 -18.50
N SER A 33 2.71 21.10 -17.68
CA SER A 33 2.74 21.97 -16.50
C SER A 33 3.75 21.46 -15.48
N MET A 34 4.41 22.41 -14.83
CA MET A 34 5.35 22.14 -13.76
C MET A 34 4.62 22.23 -12.42
N VAL A 35 4.59 21.13 -11.67
CA VAL A 35 4.10 21.06 -10.30
C VAL A 35 5.31 20.97 -9.38
N MET A 36 5.56 22.01 -8.58
CA MET A 36 6.74 22.11 -7.70
C MET A 36 8.08 21.90 -8.45
N GLY A 37 8.19 22.39 -9.69
CA GLY A 37 9.40 22.25 -10.52
C GLY A 37 9.57 20.88 -11.18
N LEU A 38 8.57 19.99 -11.05
CA LEU A 38 8.56 18.67 -11.69
C LEU A 38 7.49 18.62 -12.77
N PRO A 39 7.70 17.88 -13.89
CA PRO A 39 6.64 17.62 -14.84
C PRO A 39 5.43 17.00 -14.13
N GLN A 40 4.22 17.47 -14.45
CA GLN A 40 2.98 16.98 -13.85
C GLN A 40 2.87 15.44 -13.76
N PRO A 41 3.15 14.65 -14.81
CA PRO A 41 3.04 13.19 -14.72
C PRO A 41 4.02 12.60 -13.69
N LEU A 42 5.21 13.18 -13.57
CA LEU A 42 6.24 12.76 -12.62
C LEU A 42 5.85 13.16 -11.19
N ALA A 43 5.27 14.35 -10.99
CA ALA A 43 4.76 14.77 -9.68
C ALA A 43 3.64 13.84 -9.17
N VAL A 44 2.71 13.43 -10.06
CA VAL A 44 1.65 12.47 -9.73
C VAL A 44 2.23 11.10 -9.38
N MET A 45 3.19 10.61 -10.16
CA MET A 45 3.87 9.34 -9.86
C MET A 45 4.55 9.36 -8.49
N ILE A 46 5.25 10.45 -8.14
CA ILE A 46 5.91 10.58 -6.84
C ILE A 46 4.89 10.61 -5.71
N ALA A 47 3.83 11.42 -5.84
CA ALA A 47 2.78 11.52 -4.84
C ALA A 47 2.13 10.15 -4.55
N SER A 48 1.78 9.40 -5.61
CA SER A 48 1.23 8.05 -5.48
C SER A 48 2.21 7.08 -4.81
N ASN A 49 3.50 7.15 -5.15
CA ASN A 49 4.52 6.31 -4.52
C ASN A 49 4.69 6.61 -3.03
N VAL A 50 4.67 7.89 -2.62
CA VAL A 50 4.70 8.27 -1.20
C VAL A 50 3.52 7.65 -0.44
N VAL A 51 2.31 7.72 -1.01
CA VAL A 51 1.12 7.10 -0.42
C VAL A 51 1.28 5.57 -0.30
N LEU A 52 1.81 4.92 -1.33
CA LEU A 52 2.08 3.48 -1.32
C LEU A 52 3.11 3.09 -0.26
N THR A 53 4.20 3.86 -0.12
CA THR A 53 5.21 3.64 0.94
C THR A 53 4.58 3.71 2.33
N ILE A 54 3.72 4.71 2.58
CA ILE A 54 2.99 4.82 3.85
C ILE A 54 2.10 3.59 4.07
N CYS A 55 1.39 3.10 3.04
CA CYS A 55 0.58 1.90 3.14
C CYS A 55 1.40 0.65 3.51
N VAL A 56 2.61 0.50 2.97
CA VAL A 56 3.52 -0.60 3.32
C VAL A 56 3.93 -0.51 4.79
N ILE A 57 4.28 0.68 5.29
CA ILE A 57 4.61 0.90 6.71
C ILE A 57 3.43 0.49 7.60
N LEU A 58 2.21 0.87 7.23
CA LEU A 58 0.99 0.52 7.96
C LEU A 58 0.63 -0.97 7.89
N THR A 59 1.07 -1.68 6.86
CA THR A 59 0.83 -3.11 6.70
C THR A 59 1.49 -3.91 7.81
N TYR A 60 2.67 -3.50 8.27
CA TYR A 60 3.43 -4.19 9.31
C TYR A 60 2.64 -4.39 10.62
N PRO A 61 2.16 -3.34 11.32
CA PRO A 61 1.39 -3.53 12.55
C PRO A 61 0.01 -4.17 12.31
N LEU A 62 -0.59 -4.02 11.13
CA LEU A 62 -1.92 -4.53 10.82
C LEU A 62 -1.96 -6.02 10.47
N TYR A 63 -0.87 -6.56 9.92
CA TYR A 63 -0.79 -7.93 9.41
C TYR A 63 0.31 -8.74 10.06
N PHE A 64 1.53 -8.20 10.14
CA PHE A 64 2.69 -8.98 10.62
C PHE A 64 2.66 -9.18 12.14
N LYS A 65 2.36 -8.15 12.94
CA LYS A 65 2.19 -8.32 14.40
C LYS A 65 1.18 -9.40 14.80
N PRO A 66 -0.07 -9.39 14.30
CA PRO A 66 -1.02 -10.44 14.64
C PRO A 66 -0.66 -11.81 14.05
N PHE A 67 0.09 -11.85 12.96
CA PHE A 67 0.59 -13.09 12.38
C PHE A 67 1.69 -13.72 13.25
N ILE A 68 2.68 -12.94 13.67
CA ILE A 68 3.75 -13.39 14.58
C ILE A 68 3.17 -13.90 15.88
N ARG A 69 2.24 -13.16 16.49
CA ARG A 69 1.57 -13.62 17.71
C ARG A 69 0.87 -14.96 17.54
N LYS A 70 0.20 -15.19 16.41
CA LYS A 70 -0.43 -16.48 16.11
C LYS A 70 0.58 -17.60 15.90
N LEU A 71 1.74 -17.30 15.33
CA LEU A 71 2.85 -18.25 15.18
C LEU A 71 3.47 -18.61 16.53
N GLU A 72 3.61 -17.64 17.44
CA GLU A 72 4.07 -17.89 18.81
C GLU A 72 3.06 -18.74 19.59
N GLU A 73 1.75 -18.49 19.41
CA GLU A 73 0.68 -19.26 20.04
C GLU A 73 0.55 -20.69 19.48
N LYS A 74 0.88 -20.92 18.20
CA LYS A 74 0.90 -22.24 17.56
C LYS A 74 2.15 -22.39 16.68
N PRO A 75 3.30 -22.76 17.26
CA PRO A 75 4.54 -22.88 16.51
C PRO A 75 4.38 -23.94 15.41
N LEU A 76 4.80 -23.61 14.20
CA LEU A 76 4.71 -24.49 13.01
C LEU A 76 5.54 -25.79 13.14
N HIS A 77 6.25 -26.00 14.25
CA HIS A 77 7.16 -27.11 14.47
C HIS A 77 6.51 -28.41 14.99
N GLU A 78 5.21 -28.43 15.31
CA GLU A 78 4.55 -29.62 15.88
C GLU A 78 3.76 -30.48 14.87
N GLU A 79 3.93 -30.29 13.55
CA GLU A 79 3.31 -31.13 12.52
C GLU A 79 4.34 -31.95 11.69
N GLY A 80 5.45 -32.35 12.31
CA GLY A 80 6.53 -33.11 11.65
C GLY A 80 7.00 -34.39 12.34
N VAL A 81 6.41 -34.79 13.47
CA VAL A 81 6.73 -36.07 14.13
C VAL A 81 5.44 -36.69 14.67
N LYS A 82 4.79 -37.49 13.83
CA LYS A 82 4.07 -38.72 14.21
C LYS A 82 3.76 -39.52 12.95
#